data_AF-A0A0M0G9B4-F1
#
_entry.id   AF-A0A0M0G9B4-F1
#
_cell.length_a   1.000
_cell.length_b   1.000
_cell.length_c   1.000
_cell.angle_alpha   90.00
_cell.angle_beta   90.00
_cell.angle_gamma   90.00
#
_symmetry.space_group_name_H-M   'P 1'
#
loop_
_entity.id
_entity.type
_entity.pdbx_description
1 polymer ?
#
loop_
_entity_poly.entity_id
_entity_poly.type
_entity_poly.pdbx_seq_one_letter_code
_entity_poly.pdbx_strand_id
1 'polypeptide(L)'
;MSTVLFGTVEYYERELINYFSNNHISNTMKEDATMKIFIMLEAEIFKVFLFDEAIRIKCMQNLLKAFCRVSESFLIKEQPNK
;
A
#
# COMPACT_ATOMS: atom_id res chain seq x y z
N MET A 1 -14.68 13.64 -1.14
CA MET A 1 -14.22 12.23 -1.18
C MET A 1 -14.41 11.73 -2.60
N SER A 2 -13.35 11.32 -3.29
CA SER A 2 -13.51 10.53 -4.52
C SER A 2 -13.63 9.06 -4.14
N THR A 3 -14.57 8.35 -4.76
CA THR A 3 -14.61 6.90 -4.72
C THR A 3 -13.46 6.37 -5.55
N VAL A 4 -12.62 5.52 -4.97
CA VAL A 4 -11.49 4.88 -5.67
C VAL A 4 -11.81 3.40 -5.77
N LEU A 5 -11.68 2.83 -6.96
CA LEU A 5 -12.11 1.46 -7.25
C LEU A 5 -11.16 0.47 -6.59
N PHE A 6 -11.71 -0.50 -5.85
CA PHE A 6 -10.93 -1.59 -5.27
C PHE A 6 -10.08 -2.28 -6.34
N GLY A 7 -8.83 -2.56 -6.04
CA GLY A 7 -7.92 -3.22 -6.97
C GLY A 7 -7.11 -2.30 -7.87
N THR A 8 -7.40 -1.00 -7.93
CA THR A 8 -6.56 -0.05 -8.69
C THR A 8 -5.34 0.40 -7.88
N VAL A 9 -4.35 0.95 -8.58
CA VAL A 9 -3.12 1.47 -7.96
C VAL A 9 -3.47 2.59 -6.99
N GLU A 10 -4.35 3.50 -7.38
CA GLU A 10 -4.78 4.66 -6.60
C GLU A 10 -5.50 4.25 -5.31
N TYR A 11 -6.26 3.14 -5.34
CA TYR A 11 -6.90 2.58 -4.15
C TYR A 11 -5.83 2.17 -3.14
N TYR A 12 -4.84 1.38 -3.57
CA TYR A 12 -3.78 0.91 -2.68
C TYR A 12 -2.86 2.03 -2.21
N GLU A 13 -2.54 3.01 -3.05
CA GLU A 13 -1.78 4.21 -2.65
C GLU A 13 -2.48 4.94 -1.50
N ARG A 14 -3.80 5.13 -1.61
CA ARG A 14 -4.60 5.77 -0.57
C ARG A 14 -4.59 4.97 0.74
N GLU A 15 -4.80 3.66 0.69
CA GLU A 15 -4.81 2.82 1.90
C GLU A 15 -3.43 2.82 2.60
N LEU A 16 -2.34 2.71 1.83
CA LEU A 16 -0.97 2.79 2.35
C LEU A 16 -0.70 4.15 3.01
N ILE A 17 -1.04 5.25 2.34
CA ILE A 17 -0.84 6.62 2.88
C ILE A 17 -1.67 6.83 4.15
N ASN A 18 -2.93 6.40 4.16
CA ASN A 18 -3.78 6.48 5.36
C ASN A 18 -3.16 5.71 6.52
N TYR A 19 -2.65 4.51 6.27
CA TYR A 19 -2.01 3.69 7.29
C TYR A 19 -0.74 4.36 7.85
N PHE A 20 0.11 4.92 6.99
CA PHE A 20 1.30 5.66 7.42
C PHE A 20 0.98 6.93 8.20
N SER A 21 -0.09 7.63 7.82
CA SER A 21 -0.50 8.88 8.46
C SER A 21 -1.15 8.65 9.81
N ASN A 22 -1.94 7.57 9.96
CA ASN A 22 -2.72 7.32 11.17
C ASN A 22 -1.93 6.66 12.30
N ASN A 23 -0.85 5.93 12.00
CA ASN A 23 -0.17 5.13 13.02
C ASN A 23 1.00 5.82 13.74
N HIS A 24 1.29 7.12 13.48
CA HIS A 24 2.42 7.86 14.10
C HIS A 24 3.69 7.01 14.26
N ILE A 25 4.00 6.19 13.24
CA ILE A 25 5.01 5.15 13.36
C ILE A 25 6.37 5.83 13.43
N SER A 26 7.05 5.70 14.58
CA SER A 26 8.43 6.15 14.74
C SER A 26 9.30 5.51 13.65
N ASN A 27 10.26 6.25 13.11
CA ASN A 27 11.11 5.79 11.98
C ASN A 27 11.63 4.37 12.11
N THR A 28 11.95 3.93 13.33
CA THR A 28 12.48 2.60 13.67
C THR A 28 11.50 1.43 13.51
N MET A 29 10.19 1.67 13.38
CA MET A 29 9.17 0.61 13.17
C MET A 29 8.47 0.73 11.81
N LYS A 30 8.90 1.67 10.95
CA LYS A 30 8.26 1.93 9.66
C LYS A 30 8.30 0.72 8.74
N GLU A 31 9.43 0.02 8.63
CA GLU A 31 9.57 -1.15 7.75
C GLU A 31 8.65 -2.30 8.17
N ASP A 32 8.60 -2.63 9.46
CA ASP A 32 7.72 -3.66 10.00
C ASP A 32 6.24 -3.33 9.81
N ALA A 33 5.86 -2.07 10.01
CA ALA A 33 4.48 -1.62 9.84
C ALA A 33 4.07 -1.58 8.36
N THR A 34 5.01 -1.22 7.48
CA THR A 34 4.85 -1.21 6.02
C THR A 34 4.62 -2.62 5.49
N MET A 35 5.39 -3.61 5.97
CA MET A 35 5.20 -5.00 5.59
C MET A 35 3.85 -5.55 6.11
N LYS A 36 3.44 -5.17 7.32
CA LYS A 36 2.14 -5.57 7.88
C LYS A 36 0.96 -5.12 7.01
N ILE A 37 0.92 -3.85 6.58
CA ILE A 37 -0.17 -3.36 5.74
C ILE A 37 -0.17 -4.03 4.36
N PHE A 38 1.00 -4.32 3.79
CA PHE A 38 1.10 -5.06 2.55
C PHE A 38 0.47 -6.46 2.67
N ILE A 39 0.83 -7.22 3.70
CA ILE A 39 0.28 -8.56 3.96
C ILE A 39 -1.23 -8.49 4.21
N MET A 40 -1.71 -7.47 4.91
CA MET A 40 -3.16 -7.27 5.13
C MET A 40 -3.91 -7.06 3.81
N LEU A 41 -3.42 -6.17 2.94
CA LEU A 41 -4.03 -5.90 1.63
C LEU A 41 -3.94 -7.12 0.70
N GLU A 42 -2.84 -7.86 0.73
CA GLU A 42 -2.71 -9.15 0.03
C GLU A 42 -3.80 -10.14 0.48
N ALA A 43 -3.98 -10.32 1.79
CA ALA A 43 -5.02 -11.21 2.32
C ALA A 43 -6.44 -10.76 1.91
N GLU A 44 -6.70 -9.46 1.81
CA GLU A 44 -7.98 -8.93 1.31
C GLU A 44 -8.21 -9.29 -0.17
N ILE A 45 -7.18 -9.15 -1.02
CA ILE A 45 -7.26 -9.55 -2.44
C ILE A 45 -7.64 -11.03 -2.57
N PHE A 46 -7.01 -11.90 -1.77
CA PHE A 46 -7.32 -13.33 -1.78
C PHE A 46 -8.74 -13.64 -1.29
N LYS A 47 -9.28 -12.87 -0.34
CA LYS A 47 -10.66 -13.02 0.14
C LYS A 47 -11.69 -12.57 -0.89
N VAL A 48 -11.45 -11.43 -1.55
CA VAL A 48 -12.40 -10.84 -2.51
C VAL A 48 -12.43 -11.65 -3.81
N PHE A 49 -11.26 -12.08 -4.29
CA PHE A 49 -11.14 -12.78 -5.57
C PHE A 49 -10.72 -14.25 -5.36
N LEU A 50 -11.49 -15.01 -4.58
CA LEU A 50 -11.15 -16.39 -4.23
C LEU A 50 -10.99 -17.31 -5.45
N PHE A 51 -11.81 -17.13 -6.48
CA PHE A 51 -11.83 -18.00 -7.67
C PHE A 51 -11.32 -17.34 -8.95
N ASP A 52 -11.02 -16.04 -8.93
CA ASP A 52 -10.55 -15.30 -10.12
C ASP A 52 -9.05 -15.00 -10.01
N GLU A 53 -8.23 -15.93 -10.50
CA GLU A 53 -6.77 -15.82 -10.46
C GLU A 53 -6.24 -14.65 -11.29
N ALA A 54 -6.83 -14.39 -12.45
CA ALA A 54 -6.40 -13.31 -13.33
C ALA A 54 -6.58 -11.95 -12.65
N ILE A 55 -7.73 -11.74 -11.99
CA ILE A 55 -7.98 -10.51 -11.24
C ILE A 55 -7.09 -10.43 -10.00
N ARG A 56 -6.85 -11.54 -9.28
CA ARG A 56 -5.89 -11.56 -8.15
C ARG A 56 -4.50 -11.09 -8.58
N ILE A 57 -3.96 -11.69 -9.65
CA ILE A 57 -2.62 -11.33 -10.16
C ILE A 57 -2.58 -9.84 -10.51
N LYS A 58 -3.61 -9.33 -11.19
CA LYS A 58 -3.68 -7.91 -11.54
C LYS A 58 -3.72 -7.01 -10.30
N CYS A 59 -4.49 -7.38 -9.30
CA CYS A 59 -4.58 -6.66 -8.04
C CYS A 59 -3.25 -6.66 -7.28
N MET A 60 -2.57 -7.80 -7.22
CA MET A 60 -1.24 -7.92 -6.60
C MET A 60 -0.18 -7.07 -7.31
N GLN A 61 -0.19 -7.05 -8.65
CA GLN A 61 0.69 -6.15 -9.42
C GLN A 61 0.42 -4.68 -9.13
N ASN A 62 -0.86 -4.30 -9.01
CA ASN A 62 -1.24 -2.93 -8.69
C ASN A 62 -0.85 -2.56 -7.25
N LEU A 63 -1.00 -3.49 -6.29
CA LEU A 63 -0.57 -3.32 -4.90
C LEU A 63 0.96 -3.11 -4.82
N LEU A 64 1.74 -3.96 -5.48
CA LEU A 64 3.20 -3.83 -5.53
C LEU A 64 3.63 -2.48 -6.13
N LYS A 65 2.98 -2.07 -7.22
CA LYS A 65 3.25 -0.79 -7.87
C LYS A 65 2.95 0.40 -6.95
N ALA A 66 1.82 0.38 -6.25
CA ALA A 66 1.47 1.40 -5.27
C ALA A 66 2.50 1.43 -4.12
N PHE A 67 2.89 0.27 -3.63
CA PHE A 67 3.86 0.13 -2.56
C PHE A 67 5.22 0.74 -2.91
N CYS A 68 5.76 0.47 -4.09
CA CYS A 68 7.00 1.08 -4.56
C CYS A 68 6.90 2.62 -4.59
N ARG A 69 5.83 3.15 -5.20
CA ARG A 69 5.61 4.61 -5.33
C ARG A 69 5.48 5.31 -3.98
N VAL A 70 4.72 4.72 -3.07
CA VAL A 70 4.52 5.29 -1.74
C VAL A 70 5.83 5.21 -0.96
N SER A 71 6.53 4.07 -0.98
CA SER A 71 7.81 3.90 -0.27
C SER A 71 8.87 4.90 -0.76
N GLU A 72 9.02 5.09 -2.07
CA GLU A 72 9.89 6.11 -2.66
C GLU A 72 9.51 7.52 -2.18
N SER A 73 8.22 7.84 -2.18
CA SER A 73 7.72 9.16 -1.77
C SER A 73 7.92 9.46 -0.28
N PHE A 74 7.90 8.44 0.59
CA PHE A 74 8.16 8.58 2.02
C PHE A 74 9.65 8.63 2.35
N LEU A 75 10.51 7.95 1.58
CA LEU A 75 11.97 7.99 1.75
C LEU A 75 12.59 9.29 1.23
N ILE A 76 12.08 9.86 0.12
CA ILE A 76 12.59 11.11 -0.46
C ILE A 76 12.26 12.33 0.42
N LYS A 77 11.17 12.29 1.18
CA LYS A 77 10.80 13.40 2.10
C LYS A 77 11.71 13.52 3.33
N GLU A 78 12.64 12.59 3.55
CA GLU A 78 13.62 12.63 4.66
C GLU A 78 15.02 13.12 4.27
N GLN A 79 15.22 13.67 3.06
CA GLN A 79 16.40 14.51 2.83
C GLN A 79 16.09 15.97 3.19
N PRO A 80 16.47 16.47 4.39
CA PRO A 80 16.52 17.91 4.58
C PRO A 80 17.57 18.44 3.62
N ASN A 81 17.18 19.42 2.79
CA ASN A 81 18.12 20.26 2.08
C ASN A 81 19.26 20.66 3.03
N LYS A 82 20.46 20.14 2.76
CA LYS A 82 21.73 20.66 3.27
C LYS A 82 22.63 20.89 2.08
#